data_AF-A0A2V5Q3E4-F1
#
_entry.id   AF-A0A2V5Q3E4-F1
#
_cell.length_a   1.000
_cell.length_b   1.000
_cell.length_c   1.000
_cell.angle_alpha   90.00
_cell.angle_beta   90.00
_cell.angle_gamma   90.00
#
_symmetry.space_group_name_H-M   'P 1'
#
loop_
_entity.id
_entity.type
_entity.pdbx_description
1 polymer ?
#
loop_
_entity_poly.entity_id
_entity_poly.type
_entity_poly.pdbx_seq_one_letter_code
_entity_poly.pdbx_strand_id
1 'polypeptide(L)'
;MNSDRSRIFLITDHSYSVNALRIGCVKYFNARPLIRGWSGEVEFDHPSALCKRLADGELDVALVSSFEFLRNPIYRIVDDVSISSDGPVYSV
;
A
#
# COMPACT_ATOMS: atom_id res chain seq x y z
N MET A 1 -22.56 29.91 14.26
CA MET A 1 -23.18 28.64 14.72
C MET A 1 -22.71 27.56 13.76
N ASN A 2 -22.09 26.53 14.34
CA ASN A 2 -21.14 25.60 13.72
C ASN A 2 -21.70 24.75 12.59
N SER A 3 -20.82 24.41 11.63
CA SER A 3 -20.44 23.05 11.19
C SER A 3 -19.84 23.17 9.78
N ASP A 4 -18.54 23.43 9.62
CA ASP A 4 -17.48 22.41 9.57
C ASP A 4 -17.92 21.09 8.92
N ARG A 5 -17.63 20.90 7.61
CA ARG A 5 -17.54 19.61 6.88
C ARG A 5 -16.90 19.72 5.47
N SER A 6 -15.90 20.58 5.28
CA SER A 6 -15.22 20.70 3.98
C SER A 6 -13.71 20.81 4.11
N ARG A 7 -13.10 19.98 4.98
CA ARG A 7 -11.67 19.65 4.87
C ARG A 7 -11.50 18.44 3.96
N ILE A 8 -11.93 18.60 2.71
CA ILE A 8 -11.42 17.76 1.62
C ILE A 8 -9.98 18.18 1.49
N PHE A 9 -9.08 17.26 1.85
CA PHE A 9 -7.65 17.41 1.67
C PHE A 9 -7.39 17.91 0.25
N LEU A 10 -7.03 19.20 0.14
CA LEU A 10 -6.29 19.72 -0.99
C LEU A 10 -5.01 18.89 -1.04
N ILE A 11 -5.04 17.80 -1.81
CA ILE A 11 -3.82 17.16 -2.31
C ILE A 11 -3.16 18.26 -3.13
N THR A 12 -2.13 18.83 -2.52
CA THR A 12 -1.25 19.83 -3.09
C THR A 12 -0.78 19.40 -4.46
N ASP A 13 -0.87 20.38 -5.36
CA ASP A 13 -0.16 20.59 -6.62
C ASP A 13 1.24 19.96 -6.69
N HIS A 14 1.30 18.65 -6.87
CA HIS A 14 2.49 17.97 -7.38
C HIS A 14 2.01 17.02 -8.47
N SER A 15 2.32 17.37 -9.70
CA SER A 15 2.29 16.49 -10.87
C SER A 15 3.30 15.35 -10.67
N TYR A 16 3.05 14.44 -9.71
CA TYR A 16 3.68 13.13 -9.73
C TYR A 16 3.12 12.44 -10.96
N SER A 17 3.95 12.31 -12.00
CA SER A 17 3.64 11.40 -13.10
C SER A 17 3.45 10.03 -12.46
N VAL A 18 2.20 9.58 -12.37
CA VAL A 18 1.83 8.26 -11.84
C VAL A 18 2.55 7.11 -12.55
N ASN A 19 3.16 7.37 -13.71
CA ASN A 19 4.05 6.46 -14.44
C ASN A 19 5.43 6.24 -13.79
N ALA A 20 5.80 6.97 -12.73
CA ALA A 20 7.11 6.82 -12.07
C ALA A 20 7.06 6.09 -10.71
N LEU A 21 5.87 5.70 -10.23
CA LEU A 21 5.74 5.01 -8.95
C LEU A 21 6.14 3.54 -9.06
N ARG A 22 7.09 3.12 -8.23
CA ARG A 22 7.56 1.72 -8.13
C ARG A 22 6.72 0.99 -7.09
N ILE A 23 5.74 0.21 -7.56
CA ILE A 23 4.74 -0.47 -6.74
C ILE A 23 5.08 -1.94 -6.60
N GLY A 24 5.21 -2.41 -5.35
CA GLY A 24 5.36 -3.82 -5.01
C GLY A 24 4.05 -4.48 -4.58
N CYS A 25 3.78 -5.70 -5.03
CA CYS A 25 2.59 -6.46 -4.65
C CYS A 25 2.91 -7.94 -4.42
N VAL A 26 2.25 -8.53 -3.44
CA VAL A 26 2.28 -10.00 -3.24
C VAL A 26 1.46 -10.71 -4.31
N LYS A 27 1.81 -11.96 -4.62
CA LYS A 27 1.13 -12.79 -5.64
C LYS A 27 -0.13 -13.50 -5.12
N TYR A 28 -0.76 -13.01 -4.06
CA TYR A 28 -1.96 -13.62 -3.49
C TYR A 28 -3.23 -13.14 -4.18
N PHE A 29 -4.22 -14.03 -4.27
CA PHE A 29 -5.48 -13.70 -4.94
C PHE A 29 -6.22 -12.53 -4.27
N ASN A 30 -6.17 -12.46 -2.93
CA ASN A 30 -6.79 -11.39 -2.14
C ASN A 30 -6.13 -10.01 -2.32
N ALA A 31 -4.92 -9.94 -2.90
CA ALA A 31 -4.24 -8.68 -3.20
C ALA A 31 -4.64 -8.07 -4.55
N ARG A 32 -5.18 -8.89 -5.46
CA ARG A 32 -5.58 -8.44 -6.81
C ARG A 32 -6.56 -7.27 -6.84
N PRO A 33 -7.57 -7.17 -5.94
CA PRO A 33 -8.47 -6.02 -5.92
C PRO A 33 -7.75 -4.69 -5.67
N LEU A 34 -6.66 -4.68 -4.90
CA LEU A 34 -5.94 -3.46 -4.50
C LEU A 34 -5.08 -2.86 -5.61
N ILE A 35 -4.70 -3.66 -6.61
CA ILE A 35 -3.92 -3.21 -7.78
C ILE A 35 -4.77 -3.07 -9.04
N ARG A 36 -6.07 -3.38 -8.96
CA ARG A 36 -6.97 -3.37 -10.11
C ARG A 36 -7.21 -1.93 -10.59
N GLY A 37 -7.03 -1.69 -11.88
CA GLY A 37 -7.22 -0.36 -12.49
C GLY A 37 -5.98 0.53 -12.44
N TRP A 38 -4.90 0.07 -11.81
CA TRP A 38 -3.59 0.70 -11.96
C TRP A 38 -3.06 0.51 -13.38
N SER A 39 -2.61 1.59 -14.01
CA SER A 39 -2.11 1.58 -15.40
C SER A 39 -0.60 1.38 -15.50
N GLY A 40 0.13 1.56 -14.40
CA GLY A 40 1.59 1.36 -14.35
C GLY A 40 1.98 -0.10 -14.09
N GLU A 41 3.29 -0.34 -14.08
CA GLU A 41 3.81 -1.66 -13.72
C GLU A 41 3.67 -1.92 -12.22
N VAL A 42 3.46 -3.20 -11.89
CA VAL A 42 3.45 -3.70 -10.52
C VAL A 42 4.47 -4.83 -10.44
N GLU A 43 5.42 -4.70 -9.52
CA GLU A 43 6.44 -5.69 -9.27
C GLU A 43 5.94 -6.72 -8.27
N PHE A 44 5.96 -7.99 -8.66
CA PHE A 44 5.43 -9.06 -7.82
C PHE A 44 6.51 -9.91 -7.19
N ASP A 45 6.51 -9.97 -5.86
CA ASP A 45 7.52 -10.73 -5.10
C ASP A 45 6.96 -11.29 -3.77
N HIS A 46 7.77 -12.05 -3.05
CA HIS A 46 7.47 -12.54 -1.70
C HIS A 46 7.47 -11.38 -0.68
N PRO A 47 6.61 -11.41 0.36
CA PRO A 47 6.53 -10.33 1.36
C PRO A 47 7.87 -9.88 1.93
N SER A 48 8.77 -10.81 2.26
CA SER A 48 10.10 -10.49 2.81
C SER A 48 11.00 -9.74 1.83
N ALA A 49 10.94 -10.09 0.53
CA ALA A 49 11.67 -9.39 -0.51
C ALA A 49 11.12 -7.98 -0.72
N LEU A 50 9.78 -7.83 -0.78
CA LEU A 50 9.13 -6.53 -0.87
C LEU A 50 9.50 -5.62 0.31
N CYS A 51 9.55 -6.15 1.54
CA CYS A 51 9.98 -5.39 2.72
C CYS A 51 11.42 -4.91 2.60
N LYS A 52 12.33 -5.79 2.18
CA LYS A 52 13.74 -5.43 1.98
C LYS A 52 13.88 -4.31 0.94
N ARG A 53 13.20 -4.47 -0.21
CA ARG A 53 13.24 -3.51 -1.30
C ARG A 53 12.61 -2.17 -0.92
N LEU A 54 11.55 -2.17 -0.11
CA LEU A 54 10.97 -0.96 0.45
C LEU A 54 11.94 -0.25 1.42
N ALA A 55 12.62 -1.01 2.29
CA ALA A 55 13.63 -0.47 3.20
C ALA A 55 14.85 0.10 2.47
N ASP A 56 15.27 -0.56 1.38
CA ASP A 56 16.40 -0.16 0.53
C ASP A 56 16.03 1.01 -0.40
N GLY A 57 14.77 1.46 -0.40
CA GLY A 57 14.28 2.55 -1.26
C GLY A 57 14.13 2.17 -2.74
N GLU A 58 14.10 0.88 -3.06
CA GLU A 58 13.86 0.34 -4.40
C GLU A 58 12.38 0.35 -4.80
N LEU A 59 11.48 0.40 -3.82
CA LEU A 59 10.04 0.55 -4.01
C LEU A 59 9.56 1.81 -3.30
N ASP A 60 8.54 2.46 -3.86
CA ASP A 60 7.89 3.62 -3.25
C ASP A 60 6.71 3.21 -2.37
N VAL A 61 6.00 2.15 -2.77
CA VAL A 61 4.90 1.57 -2.02
C VAL A 61 4.90 0.05 -2.22
N ALA A 62 4.54 -0.72 -1.19
CA ALA A 62 4.41 -2.16 -1.33
C ALA A 62 3.32 -2.74 -0.41
N LEU A 63 2.64 -3.79 -0.87
CA LEU A 63 1.84 -4.64 0.01
C LEU A 63 2.77 -5.54 0.83
N VAL A 64 2.81 -5.30 2.13
CA VAL A 64 3.61 -6.06 3.09
C VAL A 64 2.73 -6.54 4.25
N SER A 65 3.23 -7.49 5.03
CA SER A 65 2.53 -7.95 6.24
C SER A 65 2.46 -6.85 7.29
N SER A 66 1.32 -6.71 7.98
CA SER A 66 1.19 -5.81 9.13
C SER A 66 2.20 -6.13 10.23
N PHE A 67 2.65 -7.38 10.34
CA PHE A 67 3.69 -7.79 11.28
C PHE A 67 5.04 -7.09 11.03
N GLU A 68 5.38 -6.85 9.76
CA GLU A 68 6.63 -6.19 9.40
C GLU A 68 6.65 -4.71 9.81
N PHE A 69 5.51 -4.03 9.69
CA PHE A 69 5.35 -2.68 10.25
C PHE A 69 5.52 -2.66 11.77
N LEU A 70 4.90 -3.62 12.48
CA LEU A 70 5.02 -3.71 13.94
C LEU A 70 6.47 -3.97 14.39
N ARG A 71 7.23 -4.73 13.61
CA ARG A 71 8.65 -4.99 13.87
C ARG A 71 9.55 -3.80 13.56
N ASN A 72 9.21 -3.02 12.53
CA ASN A 72 10.01 -1.89 12.08
C ASN A 72 9.11 -0.68 11.74
N PRO A 73 8.89 0.25 12.69
CA PRO A 73 7.95 1.35 12.54
C PRO A 73 8.46 2.49 11.62
N ILE A 74 9.48 2.23 10.80
CA ILE A 74 9.97 3.19 9.79
C ILE A 74 8.99 3.37 8.63
N TYR A 75 8.07 2.43 8.43
CA TYR A 75 7.10 2.49 7.34
C TYR A 75 5.89 3.33 7.75
N ARG A 76 5.20 3.90 6.76
CA ARG A 76 3.88 4.50 6.95
C ARG A 76 2.83 3.59 6.35
N ILE A 77 1.76 3.31 7.10
CA ILE A 77 0.60 2.60 6.60
C ILE A 77 -0.28 3.59 5.82
N VAL A 78 -0.82 3.14 4.68
CA VAL A 78 -1.83 3.90 3.94
C VAL A 78 -3.17 3.76 4.64
N ASP A 79 -3.82 4.89 4.94
CA ASP A 79 -5.10 4.90 5.64
C ASP A 79 -6.22 4.27 4.80
N ASP A 80 -7.28 3.82 5.48
CA ASP A 80 -8.55 3.34 4.91
C ASP A 80 -8.50 2.10 4.01
N VAL A 81 -7.33 1.49 3.80
CA VAL A 81 -7.17 0.30 2.94
C VAL A 81 -6.35 -0.78 3.62
N SER A 82 -6.90 -2.00 3.68
CA SER A 82 -6.19 -3.18 4.15
C SER A 82 -6.76 -4.46 3.56
N ILE A 83 -5.98 -5.53 3.59
CA ILE A 83 -6.47 -6.91 3.45
C ILE A 83 -6.74 -7.41 4.87
N SER A 84 -8.00 -7.57 5.23
CA SER A 84 -8.41 -7.94 6.59
C SER A 84 -9.71 -8.73 6.56
N SER A 85 -10.05 -9.38 7.67
CA SER A 85 -11.27 -10.16 7.82
C SER A 85 -11.85 -9.93 9.21
N ASP A 86 -13.17 -9.84 9.29
CA ASP A 86 -13.93 -9.90 10.54
C ASP A 86 -14.47 -11.32 10.71
N GLY A 87 -13.60 -12.20 11.21
CA GLY A 87 -13.88 -13.64 11.35
C GLY A 87 -12.77 -14.53 10.79
N PRO A 88 -12.96 -15.87 10.86
CA PRO A 88 -11.95 -16.84 10.46
C PRO A 88 -11.52 -16.68 8.99
N VAL A 89 -10.21 -16.82 8.74
CA VAL A 89 -9.62 -16.87 7.41
C VAL A 89 -8.87 -18.17 7.21
N TYR A 90 -8.77 -18.60 5.96
CA TYR A 90 -7.87 -19.68 5.56
C TYR A 90 -6.48 -19.10 5.23
N SER A 91 -5.46 -19.96 5.27
CA SER A 91 -4.13 -19.61 4.82
C SER A 91 -4.13 -19.28 3.32
N VAL A 92 -3.30 -18.30 2.93
CA VAL A 92 -3.10 -17.84 1.56
C VAL A 92 -1.74 -18.25 1.00
#